data_AF-A0A6J7EJF6-F1
#
_entry.id   AF-A0A6J7EJF6-F1
#
_cell.length_a   1.000
_cell.length_b   1.000
_cell.length_c   1.000
_cell.angle_alpha   90.00
_cell.angle_beta   90.00
_cell.angle_gamma   90.00
#
_symmetry.space_group_name_H-M   'P 1'
#
loop_
_entity.id
_entity.type
_entity.pdbx_description
1 polymer ?
#
loop_
_entity_poly.entity_id
_entity_poly.type
_entity_poly.pdbx_seq_one_letter_code
_entity_poly.pdbx_strand_id
1 'polypeptide(L)'
;MTIHAGADNDWSVTVTQGAKRPTKAQPVSPEAVGRAVRELGDVTARDAVEAVISHAREEAARRVAELSRQLDEARTTLAALEQDV
;
A
#
# COMPACT_ATOMS: atom_id res chain seq x y z
N MET A 1 10.41 -17.10 5.60
CA MET A 1 9.82 -16.25 4.54
C MET A 1 9.97 -14.80 5.00
N THR A 2 10.34 -13.89 4.11
CA THR A 2 10.50 -12.45 4.40
C THR A 2 9.55 -11.67 3.50
N ILE A 3 8.84 -10.71 4.08
CA ILE A 3 7.89 -9.84 3.37
C ILE A 3 8.45 -8.42 3.42
N HIS A 4 8.50 -7.75 2.28
CA HIS A 4 8.88 -6.35 2.15
C HIS A 4 7.65 -5.56 1.72
N ALA A 5 7.33 -4.49 2.45
CA ALA A 5 6.27 -3.55 2.11
C ALA A 5 6.87 -2.16 1.89
N GLY A 6 6.72 -1.62 0.68
CA GLY A 6 7.24 -0.31 0.25
C GLY A 6 6.17 0.79 0.22
N ALA A 7 6.63 2.04 0.07
CA ALA A 7 5.85 3.26 0.23
C ALA A 7 4.76 3.53 -0.84
N ASP A 8 4.67 2.69 -1.88
CA ASP A 8 3.74 2.83 -3.01
C ASP A 8 2.88 1.57 -3.24
N ASN A 9 2.52 0.85 -2.17
CA ASN A 9 1.87 -0.46 -2.26
C ASN A 9 2.70 -1.51 -3.04
N ASP A 10 4.02 -1.30 -3.12
CA ASP A 10 4.93 -2.31 -3.66
C ASP A 10 5.23 -3.33 -2.56
N TRP A 11 4.58 -4.49 -2.64
CA TRP A 11 4.74 -5.59 -1.70
C TRP A 11 5.46 -6.73 -2.40
N SER A 12 6.57 -7.17 -1.81
CA SER A 12 7.36 -8.26 -2.36
C SER A 12 7.66 -9.31 -1.29
N VAL A 13 7.61 -10.57 -1.69
CA VAL A 13 7.81 -11.72 -0.80
C VAL A 13 9.03 -12.51 -1.25
N THR A 14 9.90 -12.80 -0.30
CA THR A 14 10.99 -13.76 -0.44
C THR A 14 10.68 -15.00 0.39
N VAL A 15 10.20 -16.06 -0.26
CA VAL A 15 10.04 -17.38 0.38
C VAL A 15 11.35 -18.15 0.23
N THR A 16 11.95 -18.57 1.34
CA THR A 16 13.07 -19.52 1.32
C THR A 16 12.50 -20.90 1.67
N GLN A 17 12.30 -21.75 0.66
CA GLN A 17 12.02 -23.19 0.83
C GLN A 17 13.26 -23.98 0.40
N GLY A 18 13.92 -24.64 1.36
CA GLY A 18 15.16 -25.38 1.12
C GLY A 18 16.36 -24.50 0.70
N ALA A 19 17.36 -25.10 0.04
CA ALA A 19 18.62 -24.44 -0.36
C ALA A 19 18.51 -23.52 -1.60
N LYS A 20 17.31 -23.33 -2.17
CA LYS A 20 17.09 -22.53 -3.38
C LYS A 20 16.34 -21.24 -3.03
N ARG A 21 17.09 -20.16 -2.82
CA ARG A 21 16.54 -18.81 -2.66
C ARG A 21 16.07 -18.31 -4.05
N PRO A 22 14.82 -17.86 -4.21
CA PRO A 22 14.37 -17.23 -5.44
C PRO A 22 15.20 -15.99 -5.74
N THR A 23 15.68 -15.87 -6.98
CA THR A 23 16.61 -14.81 -7.42
C THR A 23 15.95 -13.43 -7.55
N LYS A 24 14.61 -13.35 -7.51
CA LYS A 24 13.83 -12.11 -7.60
C LYS A 24 12.59 -12.21 -6.71
N ALA A 25 12.30 -11.13 -5.98
CA ALA A 25 11.07 -11.03 -5.21
C ALA A 25 9.87 -10.91 -6.17
N GLN A 26 8.81 -11.68 -5.92
CA GLN A 26 7.58 -11.59 -6.72
C GLN A 26 6.68 -10.48 -6.17
N PRO A 27 6.11 -9.63 -7.04
CA PRO A 27 5.10 -8.67 -6.63
C PRO A 27 3.84 -9.43 -6.20
N VAL A 28 3.35 -9.13 -5.00
CA VAL A 28 2.15 -9.75 -4.43
C VAL A 28 1.22 -8.65 -3.94
N SER A 29 -0.10 -8.87 -4.03
CA SER A 29 -1.03 -7.89 -3.46
C SER A 29 -1.08 -8.01 -1.92
N PRO A 30 -1.33 -6.92 -1.19
CA PRO A 30 -1.47 -6.95 0.27
C PRO A 30 -2.54 -7.94 0.74
N GLU A 31 -3.63 -8.10 -0.02
CA GLU A 31 -4.72 -9.05 0.28
C GLU A 31 -4.28 -10.51 0.12
N ALA A 32 -3.42 -10.79 -0.86
CA ALA A 32 -2.84 -12.12 -1.04
C ALA A 32 -1.91 -12.47 0.13
N VAL A 33 -1.13 -11.50 0.60
CA VAL A 33 -0.28 -11.66 1.80
C VAL A 33 -1.12 -11.88 3.05
N GLY A 34 -2.17 -11.08 3.26
CA GLY A 34 -3.09 -11.24 4.38
C GLY A 34 -3.74 -12.62 4.40
N ARG A 35 -4.22 -13.14 3.26
CA ARG A 35 -4.78 -14.51 3.18
C ARG A 35 -3.73 -15.59 3.50
N ALA A 36 -2.55 -15.51 2.90
CA ALA A 36 -1.49 -16.50 3.13
C ALA A 36 -1.04 -16.56 4.60
N VAL A 37 -0.92 -15.41 5.26
CA VAL A 37 -0.52 -15.33 6.67
C VAL A 37 -1.62 -15.86 7.60
N ARG A 38 -2.89 -15.66 7.25
CA ARG A 38 -4.02 -16.25 7.97
C ARG A 38 -4.04 -17.78 7.85
N GLU A 39 -3.67 -18.32 6.70
CA GLU A 39 -3.56 -19.77 6.47
C GLU A 39 -2.37 -20.41 7.19
N LEU A 40 -1.30 -19.64 7.48
CA LEU A 40 -0.15 -20.12 8.25
C LEU A 40 -0.44 -20.29 9.75
N GLY A 41 -1.52 -19.69 10.28
CA GLY A 41 -1.94 -19.85 11.68
C GLY A 41 -1.10 -19.10 12.72
N ASP A 42 -0.14 -18.27 12.29
CA ASP A 42 0.66 -17.42 13.18
C ASP A 42 -0.07 -16.09 13.45
N VAL A 43 -0.59 -15.95 14.67
CA VAL A 43 -1.38 -14.78 15.10
C VAL A 43 -0.51 -13.51 15.17
N THR A 44 0.74 -13.63 15.59
CA THR A 44 1.65 -12.48 15.70
C THR A 44 2.04 -11.96 14.31
N ALA A 45 2.32 -12.87 13.37
CA ALA A 45 2.57 -12.50 11.98
C ALA A 45 1.32 -11.88 11.33
N ARG A 46 0.13 -12.41 11.64
CA ARG A 46 -1.15 -11.87 11.14
C ARG A 46 -1.39 -10.44 11.61
N ASP A 47 -1.24 -10.18 12.90
CA ASP A 47 -1.49 -8.84 13.46
C ASP A 47 -0.48 -7.82 12.94
N ALA A 48 0.79 -8.20 12.81
CA ALA A 48 1.81 -7.34 12.22
C ALA A 48 1.49 -6.98 10.75
N VAL A 49 1.04 -7.95 9.95
CA VAL A 49 0.67 -7.71 8.55
C VAL A 49 -0.57 -6.83 8.44
N GLU A 50 -1.61 -7.08 9.26
CA GLU A 50 -2.83 -6.26 9.26
C GLU A 50 -2.54 -4.81 9.67
N ALA A 51 -1.62 -4.59 10.63
CA ALA A 51 -1.17 -3.26 11.03
C ALA A 51 -0.48 -2.52 9.87
N VAL A 52 0.39 -3.21 9.11
CA VAL A 52 1.08 -2.62 7.95
C VAL A 52 0.10 -2.29 6.82
N ILE A 53 -0.86 -3.17 6.54
CA ILE A 53 -1.91 -2.93 5.52
C ILE A 53 -2.76 -1.73 5.92
N SER A 54 -3.19 -1.66 7.17
CA SER A 54 -4.00 -0.56 7.69
C SER A 54 -3.24 0.77 7.59
N HIS A 55 -1.98 0.80 8.01
CA HIS A 55 -1.13 1.99 7.89
C HIS A 55 -0.94 2.43 6.43
N ALA A 56 -0.71 1.49 5.51
CA ALA A 56 -0.58 1.81 4.09
C ALA A 56 -1.86 2.42 3.51
N ARG A 57 -3.04 1.92 3.93
CA ARG A 57 -4.34 2.49 3.53
C ARG A 57 -4.57 3.89 4.09
N GLU A 58 -4.20 4.13 5.34
CA GLU A 58 -4.32 5.46 5.96
C GLU A 58 -3.43 6.50 5.25
N GLU A 59 -2.18 6.14 4.96
CA GLU A 59 -1.26 7.02 4.22
C GLU A 59 -1.76 7.29 2.80
N ALA A 60 -2.29 6.27 2.11
CA ALA A 60 -2.93 6.45 0.82
C ALA A 60 -4.15 7.39 0.91
N ALA A 61 -5.00 7.22 1.93
CA ALA A 61 -6.16 8.09 2.14
C ALA A 61 -5.76 9.55 2.42
N ARG A 62 -4.71 9.78 3.22
CA ARG A 62 -4.14 11.11 3.46
C ARG A 62 -3.63 11.75 2.18
N ARG A 63 -2.88 11.01 1.36
CA ARG A 63 -2.40 11.49 0.06
C ARG A 63 -3.55 11.86 -0.86
N VAL A 64 -4.60 11.04 -0.92
CA VAL A 64 -5.80 11.34 -1.72
C VAL A 64 -6.49 12.60 -1.21
N ALA A 65 -6.70 12.74 0.10
CA ALA A 65 -7.34 13.92 0.68
C ALA A 65 -6.57 15.21 0.38
N GLU A 66 -5.24 15.16 0.47
CA GLU A 66 -4.38 16.30 0.15
C GLU A 66 -4.45 16.66 -1.34
N LEU A 67 -4.34 15.67 -2.22
CA LEU A 67 -4.45 15.89 -3.67
C LEU A 67 -5.84 16.41 -4.06
N SER A 68 -6.91 15.92 -3.42
CA SER A 68 -8.28 16.42 -3.64
C SER A 68 -8.42 17.88 -3.23
N ARG A 69 -7.83 18.29 -2.09
CA ARG A 69 -7.82 19.69 -1.66
C ARG A 69 -7.12 20.59 -2.68
N GLN A 70 -5.94 20.18 -3.15
CA GLN A 70 -5.19 20.93 -4.16
C GLN A 70 -5.97 21.04 -5.48
N LEU A 71 -6.68 19.98 -5.86
CA LEU A 71 -7.52 19.97 -7.05
C LEU A 71 -8.69 20.96 -6.93
N ASP A 72 -9.35 21.03 -5.78
CA ASP A 72 -10.46 21.96 -5.54
C ASP A 72 -9.99 23.43 -5.51
N GLU A 73 -8.82 23.69 -4.93
CA GLU A 73 -8.20 25.03 -4.97
C GLU A 73 -7.86 25.46 -6.41
N ALA A 74 -7.26 24.56 -7.19
CA ALA A 74 -6.96 24.81 -8.60
C ALA A 74 -8.24 25.07 -9.41
N ARG A 75 -9.31 24.30 -9.17
CA ARG A 75 -10.62 24.50 -9.81
C ARG A 75 -11.25 25.83 -9.44
N THR A 76 -11.14 26.24 -8.18
CA THR A 76 -11.68 27.53 -7.71
C THR A 76 -10.94 28.71 -8.36
N THR A 77 -9.61 28.62 -8.44
CA THR A 77 -8.79 29.64 -9.10
C THR A 77 -9.13 29.74 -10.58
N LEU A 78 -9.29 28.60 -11.26
CA LEU A 78 -9.69 28.58 -12.66
C LEU A 78 -11.06 29.23 -12.86
N ALA A 79 -12.07 28.87 -12.06
CA ALA A 79 -13.40 29.46 -12.15
C ALA A 79 -13.38 30.98 -11.94
N ALA A 80 -12.57 31.47 -10.99
CA ALA A 80 -12.41 32.91 -10.77
C ALA A 80 -11.83 33.63 -12.00
N LEU A 81 -10.86 33.01 -12.69
CA LEU A 81 -10.29 33.55 -13.93
C LEU A 81 -11.28 33.51 -15.10
N GLU A 82 -12.13 32.48 -15.19
CA GLU A 82 -13.17 32.37 -16.22
C GLU A 82 -14.31 33.39 -16.04
N GLN A 83 -14.56 33.86 -14.81
CA GLN A 83 -15.57 34.89 -14.54
C GLN A 83 -15.05 36.33 -14.73
N ASP A 84 -13.75 36.53 -14.90
CA ASP A 84 -13.10 37.84 -15.09
C ASP A 84 -12.87 38.18 -16.59
N VAL A 85 -13.46 37.39 -17.51
CA VAL A 85 -13.41 37.55 -18.97
C VAL A 85 -14.79 37.83 -19.55
#